data_AF-A0A2E6SVF2-F1
#
_entry.id   AF-A0A2E6SVF2-F1
#
_cell.length_a   1.000
_cell.length_b   1.000
_cell.length_c   1.000
_cell.angle_alpha   90.00
_cell.angle_beta   90.00
_cell.angle_gamma   90.00
#
_symmetry.space_group_name_H-M   'P 1'
#
loop_
_entity.id
_entity.type
_entity.pdbx_description
1 polymer ?
#
loop_
_entity_poly.entity_id
_entity_poly.type
_entity_poly.pdbx_seq_one_letter_code
_entity_poly.pdbx_strand_id
1 'polypeptide(L)'
;MQHLNTSIVPKKMKKASLILCILLSLSSYAQSGYKFKKTIYGYTLDQITLLTTQVDTTYYIEDMILKIWRPDSTVSDTAIAMGYYGYVLQPDYNPDRFLSLELKIMALNDNKEWKKALKYADSLISYYPTCLMGHVEISHAYNSLTDTIRAKQHRIIYERLGNMILKSGDGKSMETAYIITGLKDIEVLTQLQRMQIKKRVRKRKKKHTYEVVTVFKDFEQFDLYFDTSLIQEFRRF
;
A
#
# COMPACT_ATOMS: atom_id res chain seq x y z
N MET A 1 -29.07 -71.98 -7.42
CA MET A 1 -27.66 -71.69 -7.72
C MET A 1 -27.59 -70.65 -8.81
N GLN A 2 -27.37 -69.38 -8.48
CA GLN A 2 -27.03 -68.33 -9.45
C GLN A 2 -25.97 -67.43 -8.80
N HIS A 3 -24.83 -67.35 -9.47
CA HIS A 3 -23.62 -66.67 -9.05
C HIS A 3 -23.72 -65.15 -9.22
N LEU A 4 -23.19 -64.43 -8.22
CA LEU A 4 -22.83 -63.01 -8.29
C LEU A 4 -21.78 -62.78 -9.38
N ASN A 5 -22.04 -61.83 -10.27
CA ASN A 5 -21.11 -61.36 -11.29
C ASN A 5 -20.52 -60.01 -10.85
N THR A 6 -19.22 -59.99 -10.58
CA THR A 6 -18.45 -58.80 -10.19
C THR A 6 -18.04 -58.01 -11.44
N SER A 7 -18.51 -56.76 -11.55
CA SER A 7 -18.09 -55.85 -12.63
C SER A 7 -16.69 -55.29 -12.35
N ILE A 8 -15.74 -55.62 -13.22
CA ILE A 8 -14.37 -55.13 -13.23
C ILE A 8 -14.36 -53.70 -13.79
N VAL A 9 -14.12 -52.71 -12.92
CA VAL A 9 -13.86 -51.32 -13.35
C VAL A 9 -12.41 -51.23 -13.86
N PRO A 10 -12.16 -50.69 -15.07
CA PRO A 10 -10.82 -50.67 -15.64
C PRO A 10 -9.89 -49.71 -14.88
N LYS A 11 -8.78 -50.29 -14.38
CA LYS A 11 -7.71 -49.67 -13.57
C LYS A 11 -7.01 -48.45 -14.22
N LYS A 12 -7.31 -48.13 -15.49
CA LYS A 12 -6.68 -47.03 -16.25
C LYS A 12 -7.32 -45.65 -16.01
N MET A 13 -8.59 -45.54 -15.59
CA MET A 13 -9.24 -44.24 -15.40
C MET A 13 -8.81 -43.51 -14.10
N LYS A 14 -8.32 -44.23 -13.09
CA LYS A 14 -7.89 -43.62 -11.82
C LYS A 14 -6.59 -42.82 -11.94
N LYS A 15 -5.71 -43.14 -12.89
CA LYS A 15 -4.46 -42.39 -13.12
C LYS A 15 -4.69 -41.07 -13.84
N ALA A 16 -5.69 -41.00 -14.73
CA ALA A 16 -6.01 -39.77 -15.47
C ALA A 16 -6.62 -38.69 -14.57
N SER A 17 -7.50 -39.05 -13.62
CA SER A 17 -8.05 -38.08 -12.66
C SER A 17 -7.02 -37.55 -11.66
N LEU A 18 -6.03 -38.36 -11.27
CA LEU A 18 -4.98 -37.91 -10.34
C LEU A 18 -4.03 -36.89 -10.99
N ILE A 19 -3.72 -37.05 -12.27
CA ILE A 19 -2.88 -36.11 -13.03
C ILE A 19 -3.62 -34.77 -13.26
N LEU A 20 -4.94 -34.81 -13.47
CA LEU A 20 -5.76 -33.60 -13.63
C LEU A 20 -5.86 -32.78 -12.33
N CYS A 21 -5.96 -33.43 -11.17
CA CYS A 21 -5.95 -32.74 -9.87
C CYS A 21 -4.59 -32.11 -9.55
N ILE A 22 -3.48 -32.75 -9.92
CA ILE A 22 -2.12 -32.21 -9.72
C ILE A 22 -1.88 -31.00 -10.63
N LEU A 23 -2.35 -31.03 -11.88
CA LEU A 23 -2.21 -29.91 -12.82
C LEU A 23 -3.07 -28.69 -12.44
N LEU A 24 -4.24 -28.91 -11.83
CA LEU A 24 -5.10 -27.83 -11.32
C LEU A 24 -4.56 -27.21 -10.02
N SER A 25 -3.82 -27.96 -9.20
CA SER A 25 -3.14 -27.40 -8.01
C SER A 25 -1.91 -26.55 -8.34
N LEU A 26 -1.31 -26.73 -9.52
CA LEU A 26 -0.15 -25.95 -9.98
C LEU A 26 -0.55 -24.64 -10.69
N SER A 27 -1.83 -24.43 -10.98
CA SER A 27 -2.32 -23.19 -11.60
C SER A 27 -2.61 -22.08 -10.59
N SER A 28 -2.52 -22.35 -9.28
CA SER A 28 -2.90 -21.39 -8.23
C SER A 28 -1.80 -20.41 -7.80
N TYR A 29 -0.62 -20.44 -8.44
CA TYR A 29 0.37 -19.37 -8.30
C TYR A 29 0.74 -18.85 -9.68
N ALA A 30 -0.20 -18.18 -10.33
CA ALA A 30 0.19 -17.12 -11.25
C ALA A 30 0.86 -16.02 -10.41
N GLN A 31 2.14 -16.20 -10.05
CA GLN A 31 3.01 -15.07 -9.79
C GLN A 31 2.90 -14.20 -11.02
N SER A 32 2.32 -13.02 -10.88
CA SER A 32 2.21 -12.11 -12.00
C SER A 32 3.63 -11.95 -12.58
N GLY A 33 3.76 -12.05 -13.91
CA GLY A 33 5.05 -11.87 -14.59
C GLY A 33 5.61 -10.45 -14.49
N TYR A 34 5.16 -9.69 -13.49
CA TYR A 34 5.54 -8.34 -13.15
C TYR A 34 6.82 -8.35 -12.34
N LYS A 35 7.94 -8.14 -13.03
CA LYS A 35 9.23 -7.90 -12.37
C LYS A 35 9.35 -6.41 -12.07
N PHE A 36 8.96 -6.00 -10.87
CA PHE A 36 9.31 -4.67 -10.35
C PHE A 36 10.84 -4.61 -10.16
N LYS A 37 11.55 -4.06 -11.15
CA LYS A 37 13.03 -4.07 -11.16
C LYS A 37 13.65 -2.97 -10.30
N LYS A 38 12.89 -1.95 -9.91
CA LYS A 38 13.39 -0.86 -9.08
C LYS A 38 13.58 -1.35 -7.66
N THR A 39 14.71 -1.02 -7.05
CA THR A 39 14.93 -1.32 -5.63
C THR A 39 14.28 -0.25 -4.77
N ILE A 40 13.74 -0.69 -3.65
CA ILE A 40 13.17 0.13 -2.59
C ILE A 40 14.07 -0.10 -1.38
N TYR A 41 14.79 0.94 -0.94
CA TYR A 41 15.71 0.82 0.20
C TYR A 41 16.77 -0.28 0.02
N GLY A 42 17.20 -0.54 -1.22
CA GLY A 42 18.15 -1.60 -1.53
C GLY A 42 17.54 -3.00 -1.73
N TYR A 43 16.22 -3.14 -1.58
CA TYR A 43 15.50 -4.41 -1.74
C TYR A 43 14.66 -4.43 -3.01
N THR A 44 14.60 -5.56 -3.70
CA THR A 44 13.59 -5.81 -4.73
C THR A 44 12.24 -6.11 -4.10
N LEU A 45 11.15 -6.01 -4.88
CA LEU A 45 9.82 -6.39 -4.40
C LEU A 45 9.75 -7.87 -3.97
N ASP A 46 10.47 -8.75 -4.65
CA ASP A 46 10.55 -10.18 -4.28
C ASP A 46 11.22 -10.36 -2.91
N GLN A 47 12.28 -9.58 -2.63
CA GLN A 47 12.94 -9.59 -1.32
C GLN A 47 12.02 -9.03 -0.24
N ILE A 48 11.29 -7.93 -0.51
CA ILE A 48 10.30 -7.37 0.41
C ILE A 48 9.21 -8.40 0.70
N THR A 49 8.74 -9.13 -0.33
CA THR A 49 7.74 -10.20 -0.17
C THR A 49 8.23 -11.28 0.76
N LEU A 50 9.44 -11.79 0.53
CA LEU A 50 10.04 -12.82 1.39
C LEU A 50 10.15 -12.34 2.84
N LEU A 51 10.61 -11.10 3.04
CA LEU A 51 10.84 -10.52 4.36
C LEU A 51 9.57 -10.11 5.11
N THR A 52 8.42 -9.97 4.44
CA THR A 52 7.18 -9.47 5.09
C THR A 52 6.12 -10.54 5.27
N THR A 53 6.22 -11.64 4.53
CA THR A 53 5.25 -12.76 4.58
C THR A 53 5.67 -13.90 5.51
N GLN A 54 6.94 -13.97 5.89
CA GLN A 54 7.47 -15.04 6.74
C GLN A 54 7.47 -14.63 8.22
N VAL A 55 6.78 -15.39 9.06
CA VAL A 55 6.59 -15.10 10.50
C VAL A 55 7.91 -14.96 11.25
N ASP A 56 8.93 -15.74 10.89
CA ASP A 56 10.21 -15.76 11.60
C ASP A 56 11.20 -14.68 11.15
N THR A 57 10.76 -13.76 10.29
CA THR A 57 11.64 -12.69 9.79
C THR A 57 11.49 -11.43 10.60
N THR A 58 12.59 -10.67 10.73
CA THR A 58 12.63 -9.37 11.43
C THR A 58 11.62 -8.35 10.92
N TYR A 59 11.10 -8.55 9.70
CA TYR A 59 10.20 -7.63 8.99
C TYR A 59 8.80 -8.21 8.74
N TYR A 60 8.39 -9.24 9.50
CA TYR A 60 7.04 -9.77 9.41
C TYR A 60 6.00 -8.64 9.48
N ILE A 61 5.03 -8.68 8.56
CA ILE A 61 4.18 -7.51 8.27
C ILE A 61 3.37 -7.03 9.47
N GLU A 62 2.86 -7.94 10.30
CA GLU A 62 2.08 -7.59 11.49
C GLU A 62 2.93 -6.81 12.51
N ASP A 63 4.18 -7.24 12.70
CA ASP A 63 5.15 -6.53 13.55
C ASP A 63 5.48 -5.16 12.98
N MET A 64 5.59 -5.03 11.65
CA MET A 64 5.87 -3.75 11.02
C MET A 64 4.71 -2.78 11.17
N ILE A 65 3.48 -3.26 11.01
CA ILE A 65 2.27 -2.48 11.25
C ILE A 65 2.24 -2.01 12.71
N LEU A 66 2.51 -2.88 13.68
CA LEU A 66 2.58 -2.51 15.09
C LEU A 66 3.66 -1.44 15.37
N LYS A 67 4.83 -1.57 14.75
CA LYS A 67 5.92 -0.58 14.84
C LYS A 67 5.56 0.76 14.20
N ILE A 68 4.75 0.77 13.14
CA ILE A 68 4.23 2.01 12.54
C ILE A 68 3.23 2.69 13.49
N TRP A 69 2.37 1.93 14.15
CA TRP A 69 1.37 2.45 15.11
C TRP A 69 1.98 2.97 16.41
N ARG A 70 3.10 2.38 16.84
CA ARG A 70 3.84 2.77 18.04
C ARG A 70 5.28 3.11 17.66
N PRO A 71 5.48 4.20 16.89
CA PRO A 71 6.79 4.55 16.39
C PRO A 71 7.63 5.09 17.55
N ASP A 72 8.41 4.22 18.18
CA ASP A 72 9.51 4.66 19.04
C ASP A 72 10.73 5.05 18.20
N SER A 73 11.73 5.64 18.85
CA SER A 73 12.97 6.08 18.21
C SER A 73 13.86 4.94 17.71
N THR A 74 13.55 3.69 18.04
CA THR A 74 14.33 2.50 17.66
C THR A 74 13.84 1.86 16.38
N VAL A 75 12.60 2.13 15.96
CA VAL A 75 12.08 1.68 14.66
C VAL A 75 12.89 2.35 13.55
N SER A 76 13.51 1.57 12.66
CA SER A 76 14.28 2.11 11.53
C SER A 76 13.38 2.53 10.36
N ASP A 77 13.87 3.43 9.51
CA ASP A 77 13.16 3.78 8.27
C ASP A 77 12.98 2.57 7.34
N THR A 78 13.92 1.63 7.37
CA THR A 78 13.80 0.36 6.64
C THR A 78 12.62 -0.45 7.15
N ALA A 79 12.42 -0.56 8.47
CA ALA A 79 11.27 -1.26 9.02
C ALA A 79 9.94 -0.63 8.60
N ILE A 80 9.87 0.71 8.60
CA ILE A 80 8.69 1.45 8.11
C ILE A 80 8.49 1.21 6.61
N ALA A 81 9.56 1.22 5.81
CA ALA A 81 9.49 0.91 4.39
C ALA A 81 8.96 -0.50 4.15
N MET A 82 9.45 -1.51 4.89
CA MET A 82 8.95 -2.87 4.79
C MET A 82 7.46 -2.95 5.13
N GLY A 83 7.00 -2.26 6.18
CA GLY A 83 5.57 -2.19 6.50
C GLY A 83 4.74 -1.53 5.40
N TYR A 84 5.17 -0.38 4.90
CA TYR A 84 4.44 0.38 3.89
C TYR A 84 4.39 -0.32 2.52
N TYR A 85 5.52 -0.80 2.01
CA TYR A 85 5.58 -1.47 0.71
C TYR A 85 5.14 -2.94 0.81
N GLY A 86 5.34 -3.61 1.94
CA GLY A 86 4.81 -4.95 2.19
C GLY A 86 3.29 -4.98 2.32
N TYR A 87 2.66 -3.86 2.69
CA TYR A 87 1.21 -3.76 2.79
C TYR A 87 0.50 -4.02 1.45
N VAL A 88 1.10 -3.67 0.30
CA VAL A 88 0.47 -3.95 -1.03
C VAL A 88 0.35 -5.43 -1.34
N LEU A 89 1.11 -6.28 -0.62
CA LEU A 89 1.11 -7.72 -0.78
C LEU A 89 0.02 -8.40 0.05
N GLN A 90 -0.65 -7.65 0.94
CA GLN A 90 -1.68 -8.21 1.80
C GLN A 90 -2.91 -8.64 0.98
N PRO A 91 -3.59 -9.74 1.37
CA PRO A 91 -4.76 -10.24 0.64
C PRO A 91 -5.91 -9.23 0.51
N ASP A 92 -6.01 -8.29 1.44
CA ASP A 92 -7.06 -7.28 1.52
C ASP A 92 -6.62 -5.91 1.00
N TYR A 93 -5.39 -5.79 0.45
CA TYR A 93 -4.96 -4.57 -0.22
C TYR A 93 -5.91 -4.22 -1.37
N ASN A 94 -6.59 -3.08 -1.22
CA ASN A 94 -7.41 -2.49 -2.26
C ASN A 94 -7.32 -0.95 -2.15
N PRO A 95 -6.53 -0.29 -3.02
CA PRO A 95 -6.30 1.13 -2.93
C PRO A 95 -7.54 1.98 -3.28
N ASP A 96 -8.52 1.43 -3.99
CA ASP A 96 -9.74 2.16 -4.35
C ASP A 96 -10.86 1.99 -3.34
N ARG A 97 -10.89 0.84 -2.64
CA ARG A 97 -11.93 0.49 -1.64
C ARG A 97 -12.14 1.63 -0.64
N PHE A 98 -11.07 2.32 -0.29
CA PHE A 98 -11.08 3.35 0.73
C PHE A 98 -11.10 4.78 0.19
N LEU A 99 -10.99 5.00 -1.13
CA LEU A 99 -10.90 6.34 -1.70
C LEU A 99 -12.12 7.21 -1.36
N SER A 100 -13.33 6.64 -1.47
CA SER A 100 -14.56 7.33 -1.09
C SER A 100 -14.61 7.63 0.41
N LEU A 101 -14.00 6.78 1.24
CA LEU A 101 -13.92 6.99 2.69
C LEU A 101 -12.90 8.09 3.03
N GLU A 102 -11.74 8.12 2.38
CA GLU A 102 -10.74 9.18 2.51
C GLU A 102 -11.36 10.55 2.17
N LEU A 103 -12.02 10.67 1.01
CA LEU A 103 -12.69 11.91 0.59
C LEU A 103 -13.78 12.35 1.59
N LYS A 104 -14.52 11.38 2.14
CA LYS A 104 -15.54 11.67 3.16
C LYS A 104 -14.92 12.18 4.46
N ILE A 105 -13.82 11.60 4.91
CA ILE A 105 -13.11 12.04 6.12
C ILE A 105 -12.61 13.48 5.94
N MET A 106 -11.99 13.78 4.80
CA MET A 106 -11.53 15.14 4.46
C MET A 106 -12.68 16.13 4.52
N ALA A 107 -13.80 15.83 3.84
CA ALA A 107 -14.98 16.71 3.83
C ALA A 107 -15.57 16.92 5.23
N LEU A 108 -15.56 15.90 6.10
CA LEU A 108 -16.01 16.04 7.48
C LEU A 108 -15.09 16.96 8.28
N ASN A 109 -13.77 16.87 8.10
CA ASN A 109 -12.83 17.78 8.74
C ASN A 109 -12.97 19.23 8.25
N ASP A 110 -13.12 19.43 6.93
CA ASP A 110 -13.37 20.75 6.33
C ASP A 110 -14.66 21.39 6.87
N ASN A 111 -15.69 20.57 7.09
CA ASN A 111 -16.97 20.99 7.68
C ASN A 111 -16.96 21.08 9.22
N LYS A 112 -15.80 20.92 9.85
CA LYS A 112 -15.60 20.95 11.31
C LYS A 112 -16.36 19.85 12.07
N GLU A 113 -16.75 18.78 11.40
CA GLU A 113 -17.39 17.59 11.98
C GLU A 113 -16.35 16.60 12.54
N TRP A 114 -15.39 17.10 13.33
CA TRP A 114 -14.16 16.40 13.72
C TRP A 114 -14.40 15.05 14.42
N LYS A 115 -15.44 14.94 15.26
CA LYS A 115 -15.78 13.67 15.93
C LYS A 115 -16.22 12.59 14.94
N LYS A 116 -16.95 12.97 13.88
CA LYS A 116 -17.33 12.04 12.82
C LYS A 116 -16.13 11.71 11.94
N ALA A 117 -15.30 12.70 11.61
CA ALA A 117 -14.06 12.50 10.88
C ALA A 117 -13.18 11.47 11.60
N LEU A 118 -12.94 11.62 12.91
CA LEU A 118 -12.21 10.65 13.74
C LEU A 118 -12.82 9.25 13.66
N LYS A 119 -14.14 9.10 13.87
CA LYS A 119 -14.79 7.78 13.83
C LYS A 119 -14.56 7.07 12.49
N TYR A 120 -14.68 7.78 11.37
CA TYR A 120 -14.46 7.19 10.05
C TYR A 120 -12.98 6.93 9.78
N ALA A 121 -12.10 7.82 10.24
CA ALA A 121 -10.67 7.69 10.03
C ALA A 121 -10.06 6.57 10.89
N ASP A 122 -10.51 6.37 12.13
CA ASP A 122 -10.13 5.23 12.96
C ASP A 122 -10.48 3.90 12.28
N SER A 123 -11.68 3.83 11.70
CA SER A 123 -12.10 2.67 10.89
C SER A 123 -11.27 2.53 9.61
N LEU A 124 -10.83 3.62 8.99
CA LEU A 124 -9.97 3.55 7.81
C LEU A 124 -8.63 2.93 8.17
N ILE A 125 -7.96 3.44 9.20
CA ILE A 125 -6.61 2.99 9.56
C ILE A 125 -6.59 1.62 10.24
N SER A 126 -7.72 1.11 10.75
CA SER A 126 -7.81 -0.29 11.19
C SER A 126 -7.70 -1.29 10.05
N TYR A 127 -8.12 -0.91 8.84
CA TYR A 127 -7.98 -1.74 7.64
C TYR A 127 -6.76 -1.36 6.81
N TYR A 128 -6.46 -0.06 6.71
CA TYR A 128 -5.35 0.47 5.94
C TYR A 128 -4.38 1.24 6.87
N PRO A 129 -3.59 0.54 7.69
CA PRO A 129 -2.76 1.13 8.74
C PRO A 129 -1.59 1.98 8.21
N THR A 130 -1.29 1.88 6.92
CA THR A 130 -0.24 2.67 6.26
C THR A 130 -0.80 3.83 5.44
N CYS A 131 -2.10 4.12 5.58
CA CYS A 131 -2.79 5.22 4.92
C CYS A 131 -2.28 6.58 5.44
N LEU A 132 -1.51 7.27 4.60
CA LEU A 132 -0.92 8.57 4.93
C LEU A 132 -2.00 9.62 5.19
N MET A 133 -3.02 9.67 4.32
CA MET A 133 -4.17 10.58 4.43
C MET A 133 -4.94 10.35 5.73
N GLY A 134 -5.24 9.09 6.07
CA GLY A 134 -5.95 8.75 7.31
C GLY A 134 -5.27 9.30 8.56
N HIS A 135 -3.95 9.16 8.66
CA HIS A 135 -3.20 9.70 9.79
C HIS A 135 -3.11 11.24 9.81
N VAL A 136 -3.02 11.90 8.65
CA VAL A 136 -3.08 13.37 8.56
C VAL A 136 -4.42 13.88 9.09
N GLU A 137 -5.52 13.29 8.61
CA GLU A 137 -6.87 13.71 8.98
C GLU A 137 -7.19 13.43 10.45
N ILE A 138 -6.69 12.33 11.01
CA ILE A 138 -6.81 12.03 12.45
C ILE A 138 -6.03 13.05 13.28
N SER A 139 -4.79 13.33 12.89
CA SER A 139 -3.97 14.35 13.56
C SER A 139 -4.68 15.70 13.57
N HIS A 140 -5.25 16.11 12.43
CA HIS A 140 -6.01 17.34 12.32
C HIS A 140 -7.25 17.35 13.22
N ALA A 141 -8.03 16.28 13.22
CA ALA A 141 -9.26 16.18 13.99
C ALA A 141 -9.01 16.16 15.51
N TYR A 142 -8.01 15.41 15.99
CA TYR A 142 -7.60 15.43 17.40
C TYR A 142 -7.11 16.82 17.83
N ASN A 143 -6.29 17.48 17.00
CA ASN A 143 -5.79 18.83 17.30
C ASN A 143 -6.95 19.84 17.40
N SER A 144 -7.92 19.75 16.50
CA SER A 144 -9.13 20.59 16.51
C SER A 144 -10.03 20.31 17.72
N LEU A 145 -9.98 19.10 18.26
CA LEU A 145 -10.64 18.70 19.52
C LEU A 145 -9.77 18.93 20.76
N THR A 146 -8.66 19.65 20.64
CA THR A 146 -7.70 19.99 21.72
C THR A 146 -6.95 18.79 22.34
N ASP A 147 -7.05 17.60 21.74
CA ASP A 147 -6.26 16.42 22.13
C ASP A 147 -4.90 16.45 21.42
N THR A 148 -4.01 17.28 21.93
CA THR A 148 -2.69 17.52 21.32
C THR A 148 -1.75 16.30 21.41
N ILE A 149 -1.99 15.39 22.36
CA ILE A 149 -1.19 14.18 22.54
C ILE A 149 -1.46 13.20 21.40
N ARG A 150 -2.74 12.87 21.16
CA ARG A 150 -3.11 11.96 20.06
C ARG A 150 -2.86 12.59 18.69
N ALA A 151 -3.07 13.91 18.58
CA ALA A 151 -2.70 14.64 17.37
C ALA A 151 -1.20 14.47 17.04
N LYS A 152 -0.32 14.69 18.04
CA LYS A 152 1.12 14.54 17.87
C LYS A 152 1.52 13.10 17.52
N GLN A 153 0.87 12.09 18.11
CA GLN A 153 1.13 10.69 17.78
C GLN A 153 0.89 10.41 16.30
N HIS A 154 -0.29 10.73 15.78
CA HIS A 154 -0.61 10.51 14.37
C HIS A 154 0.22 11.38 13.43
N ARG A 155 0.61 12.59 13.88
CA ARG A 155 1.57 13.43 13.18
C ARG A 155 2.91 12.75 12.97
N ILE A 156 3.49 12.19 14.03
CA ILE A 156 4.75 11.46 13.95
C ILE A 156 4.61 10.30 12.94
N ILE A 157 3.49 9.58 12.95
CA ILE A 157 3.26 8.46 12.02
C ILE A 157 3.28 8.94 10.56
N TYR A 158 2.46 9.92 10.20
CA TYR A 158 2.40 10.36 8.80
C TYR A 158 3.69 11.06 8.36
N GLU A 159 4.39 11.79 9.24
CA GLU A 159 5.66 12.43 8.91
C GLU A 159 6.74 11.37 8.64
N ARG A 160 6.79 10.30 9.44
CA ARG A 160 7.75 9.20 9.24
C ARG A 160 7.46 8.42 7.97
N LEU A 161 6.20 8.06 7.72
CA LEU A 161 5.80 7.40 6.47
C LEU A 161 6.10 8.30 5.25
N GLY A 162 5.75 9.58 5.32
CA GLY A 162 5.99 10.53 4.23
C GLY A 162 7.47 10.71 3.95
N ASN A 163 8.29 10.91 4.98
CA ASN A 163 9.75 11.00 4.86
C ASN A 163 10.37 9.73 4.29
N MET A 164 9.84 8.56 4.64
CA MET A 164 10.27 7.29 4.09
C MET A 164 9.98 7.21 2.58
N ILE A 165 8.77 7.61 2.14
CA ILE A 165 8.44 7.67 0.71
C ILE A 165 9.37 8.63 -0.04
N LEU A 166 9.64 9.82 0.54
CA LEU A 166 10.53 10.82 -0.07
C LEU A 166 11.98 10.35 -0.20
N LYS A 167 12.40 9.27 0.47
CA LYS A 167 13.71 8.64 0.31
C LYS A 167 13.76 7.57 -0.79
N SER A 168 12.62 7.19 -1.37
CA SER A 168 12.56 6.23 -2.49
C SER A 168 13.06 6.79 -3.82
N GLY A 169 13.27 8.10 -3.90
CA GLY A 169 13.68 8.81 -5.11
C GLY A 169 13.77 10.31 -4.87
N ASP A 170 13.86 11.11 -5.93
CA ASP A 170 13.83 12.58 -5.87
C ASP A 170 12.62 13.19 -6.59
N GLY A 171 11.81 12.36 -7.25
CA GLY A 171 10.61 12.78 -7.96
C GLY A 171 10.86 13.62 -9.22
N LYS A 172 12.11 13.81 -9.69
CA LYS A 172 12.41 14.70 -10.83
C LYS A 172 12.22 14.05 -12.20
N SER A 173 12.15 12.72 -12.25
CA SER A 173 12.00 11.94 -13.49
C SER A 173 11.23 10.65 -13.23
N MET A 174 10.87 9.90 -14.29
CA MET A 174 10.25 8.57 -14.14
C MET A 174 11.21 7.57 -13.47
N GLU A 175 12.51 7.70 -13.73
CA GLU A 175 13.56 6.83 -13.19
C GLU A 175 13.72 7.06 -11.68
N THR A 176 13.66 8.31 -11.25
CA THR A 176 13.82 8.75 -9.85
C THR A 176 12.49 9.07 -9.15
N ALA A 177 11.35 8.64 -9.74
CA ALA A 177 10.02 8.88 -9.22
C ALA A 177 9.85 8.35 -7.78
N TYR A 178 9.08 9.06 -6.95
CA TYR A 178 8.68 8.59 -5.63
C TYR A 178 7.76 7.37 -5.76
N ILE A 179 8.04 6.29 -5.06
CA ILE A 179 7.24 5.06 -5.14
C ILE A 179 6.12 5.14 -4.09
N ILE A 180 4.87 5.01 -4.51
CA ILE A 180 3.71 5.14 -3.62
C ILE A 180 2.78 3.92 -3.70
N THR A 181 2.05 3.69 -2.63
CA THR A 181 1.08 2.58 -2.48
C THR A 181 -0.36 3.06 -2.28
N GLY A 182 -0.59 4.36 -2.08
CA GLY A 182 -1.91 4.99 -2.11
C GLY A 182 -1.91 6.25 -3.00
N LEU A 183 -2.98 6.47 -3.76
CA LEU A 183 -3.07 7.65 -4.64
C LEU A 183 -3.08 8.98 -3.86
N LYS A 184 -3.67 8.98 -2.66
CA LYS A 184 -3.73 10.15 -1.77
C LYS A 184 -2.41 10.49 -1.10
N ASP A 185 -1.40 9.63 -1.21
CA ASP A 185 -0.05 9.97 -0.77
C ASP A 185 0.49 11.18 -1.55
N ILE A 186 0.10 11.36 -2.81
CA ILE A 186 0.49 12.53 -3.62
C ILE A 186 0.04 13.83 -2.96
N GLU A 187 -1.24 13.94 -2.60
CA GLU A 187 -1.82 15.10 -1.94
C GLU A 187 -1.11 15.38 -0.60
N VAL A 188 -0.89 14.34 0.21
CA VAL A 188 -0.22 14.51 1.51
C VAL A 188 1.24 14.93 1.35
N LEU A 189 2.01 14.26 0.48
CA LEU A 189 3.43 14.56 0.28
C LEU A 189 3.65 15.98 -0.25
N THR A 190 2.83 16.42 -1.20
CA THR A 190 2.88 17.79 -1.71
C THR A 190 2.53 18.81 -0.63
N GLN A 191 1.53 18.54 0.22
CA GLN A 191 1.20 19.38 1.37
C GLN A 191 2.35 19.44 2.40
N LEU A 192 2.98 18.32 2.75
CA LEU A 192 4.13 18.25 3.66
C LEU A 192 5.28 19.13 3.16
N GLN A 193 5.50 19.15 1.84
CA GLN A 193 6.54 19.95 1.22
C GLN A 193 6.11 21.38 0.87
N ARG A 194 4.89 21.79 1.28
CA ARG A 194 4.29 23.11 1.04
C ARG A 194 4.15 23.45 -0.45
N MET A 195 3.79 22.46 -1.25
CA MET A 195 3.58 22.56 -2.69
C MET A 195 2.09 22.61 -3.02
N GLN A 196 1.73 23.42 -4.01
CA GLN A 196 0.37 23.45 -4.56
C GLN A 196 0.30 22.66 -5.86
N ILE A 197 -0.58 21.66 -5.92
CA ILE A 197 -0.85 20.93 -7.17
C ILE A 197 -1.59 21.85 -8.15
N LYS A 198 -1.08 21.96 -9.38
CA LYS A 198 -1.69 22.73 -10.48
C LYS A 198 -2.28 21.83 -11.56
N LYS A 199 -1.62 20.70 -11.84
CA LYS A 199 -2.03 19.75 -12.87
C LYS A 199 -1.60 18.33 -12.50
N ARG A 200 -2.38 17.34 -12.93
CA ARG A 200 -2.06 15.91 -12.80
C ARG A 200 -2.27 15.22 -14.13
N VAL A 201 -1.31 14.41 -14.56
CA VAL A 201 -1.36 13.61 -15.79
C VAL A 201 -0.81 12.23 -15.52
N ARG A 202 -1.59 11.21 -15.86
CA ARG A 202 -1.11 9.82 -15.85
C ARG A 202 -0.27 9.53 -17.08
N LYS A 203 0.90 8.93 -16.90
CA LYS A 203 1.77 8.44 -17.98
C LYS A 203 2.06 6.96 -17.80
N ARG A 204 2.28 6.26 -18.91
CA ARG A 204 2.74 4.86 -18.93
C ARG A 204 4.04 4.76 -19.73
N LYS A 205 5.03 4.05 -19.22
CA LYS A 205 6.30 3.78 -19.90
C LYS A 205 6.69 2.32 -19.63
N LYS A 206 6.74 1.51 -20.69
CA LYS A 206 6.92 0.05 -20.58
C LYS A 206 5.85 -0.55 -19.66
N LYS A 207 6.24 -1.29 -18.61
CA LYS A 207 5.33 -1.88 -17.61
C LYS A 207 5.07 -0.97 -16.39
N HIS A 208 5.56 0.27 -16.40
CA HIS A 208 5.40 1.19 -15.27
C HIS A 208 4.30 2.23 -15.54
N THR A 209 3.57 2.59 -14.49
CA THR A 209 2.55 3.64 -14.49
C THR A 209 2.96 4.75 -13.53
N TYR A 210 2.86 5.99 -13.99
CA TYR A 210 3.26 7.17 -13.23
C TYR A 210 2.12 8.17 -13.16
N GLU A 211 2.00 8.85 -12.03
CA GLU A 211 1.29 10.12 -11.93
C GLU A 211 2.33 11.24 -11.99
N VAL A 212 2.20 12.13 -12.99
CA VAL A 212 3.03 13.33 -13.12
C VAL A 212 2.21 14.51 -12.63
N VAL A 213 2.75 15.21 -11.65
CA VAL A 213 2.05 16.27 -10.95
C VAL A 213 2.84 17.56 -11.10
N THR A 214 2.28 18.51 -11.83
CA THR A 214 2.84 19.86 -11.91
C THR A 214 2.48 20.59 -10.62
N VAL A 215 3.49 21.03 -9.89
CA VAL A 215 3.35 21.74 -8.62
C VAL A 215 3.92 23.15 -8.70
N PHE A 216 3.43 24.02 -7.83
CA PHE A 216 3.95 25.37 -7.63
C PHE A 216 4.46 25.53 -6.20
N LYS A 217 5.68 26.03 -6.05
CA LYS A 217 6.33 26.31 -4.76
C LYS A 217 7.39 27.39 -4.97
N ASP A 218 7.50 28.33 -4.02
CA ASP A 218 8.53 29.36 -4.01
C ASP A 218 8.64 30.14 -5.34
N PHE A 219 7.48 30.47 -5.93
CA PHE A 219 7.34 31.16 -7.22
C PHE A 219 7.78 30.37 -8.46
N GLU A 220 8.13 29.09 -8.31
CA GLU A 220 8.51 28.22 -9.40
C GLU A 220 7.47 27.12 -9.64
N GLN A 221 7.37 26.71 -10.91
CA GLN A 221 6.54 25.58 -11.33
C GLN A 221 7.44 24.46 -11.86
N PHE A 222 7.24 23.25 -11.36
CA PHE A 222 7.99 22.07 -11.80
C PHE A 222 7.13 20.81 -11.70
N ASP A 223 7.56 19.76 -12.39
CA ASP A 223 6.89 18.46 -12.37
C ASP A 223 7.50 17.54 -11.32
N LEU A 224 6.64 16.85 -10.58
CA LEU A 224 6.98 15.71 -9.73
C LEU A 224 6.43 14.42 -10.32
N TYR A 225 7.20 13.35 -10.19
CA TYR A 225 6.90 12.04 -10.72
C TYR A 225 6.67 11.06 -9.56
N PHE A 226 5.51 10.40 -9.58
CA PHE A 226 5.14 9.37 -8.63
C PHE A 226 4.95 8.04 -9.37
N ASP A 227 5.72 7.01 -9.00
CA ASP A 227 5.55 5.65 -9.51
C ASP A 227 4.36 4.99 -8.78
N THR A 228 3.31 4.76 -9.56
CA THR A 228 2.04 4.14 -9.11
C THR A 228 1.94 2.68 -9.57
N SER A 229 3.05 2.08 -10.01
CA SER A 229 3.00 0.75 -10.61
C SER A 229 2.59 -0.32 -9.59
N LEU A 230 3.00 -0.19 -8.31
CA LEU A 230 2.55 -1.10 -7.25
C LEU A 230 1.03 -1.03 -7.07
N ILE A 231 0.45 0.18 -7.09
CA ILE A 231 -1.00 0.39 -7.01
C ILE A 231 -1.69 -0.35 -8.16
N GLN A 232 -1.21 -0.19 -9.40
CA GLN A 232 -1.84 -0.80 -10.57
C GLN A 232 -1.67 -2.33 -10.61
N GLU A 233 -0.52 -2.83 -10.19
CA GLU A 233 -0.20 -4.26 -10.22
C GLU A 233 -1.02 -5.04 -9.20
N PHE A 234 -1.11 -4.54 -7.97
CA PHE A 234 -1.81 -5.21 -6.87
C PHE A 234 -3.27 -4.74 -6.73
N ARG A 235 -3.78 -3.95 -7.68
CA ARG A 235 -5.17 -3.54 -7.74
C ARG A 235 -6.06 -4.77 -7.92
N ARG A 236 -6.93 -5.03 -6.94
CA ARG A 236 -7.96 -6.09 -7.02
C ARG A 236 -9.29 -5.47 -7.45
N PHE A 237 -9.93 -6.05 -8.47
CA PHE A 237 -11.24 -5.65 -9.00
C PHE A 237 -12.37 -6.47 -8.39
#